data_AF-K8AD67-F1
#
_entry.id   AF-K8AD67-F1
#
_cell.length_a   1.000
_cell.length_b   1.000
_cell.length_c   1.000
_cell.angle_alpha   90.00
_cell.angle_beta   90.00
_cell.angle_gamma   90.00
#
_symmetry.space_group_name_H-M   'P 1'
#
loop_
_entity.id
_entity.type
_entity.pdbx_description
1 polymer ?
#
loop_
_entity_poly.entity_id
_entity_poly.type
_entity_poly.pdbx_seq_one_letter_code
_entity_poly.pdbx_strand_id
1 'polypeptide(L)' 'MKLSALFFALLLTSACVHAEQITPVALKDGPNTLDLNQDGIADLLLSATYDNNTSHPSSTLTIYIQKDTRG' A
#
# COMPACT_ATOMS: atom_id res chain seq x y z
N MET A 1 -29.17 33.02 13.32
CA MET A 1 -27.76 33.28 12.95
C MET A 1 -26.75 32.30 13.56
N LYS A 2 -27.00 31.69 14.74
CA LYS A 2 -26.02 30.79 15.41
C LYS A 2 -25.90 29.38 14.79
N LEU A 3 -26.98 28.84 14.22
CA LEU A 3 -27.01 27.48 13.66
C LEU A 3 -26.19 27.35 12.36
N SER A 4 -26.10 28.42 11.58
CA SER A 4 -25.32 28.48 10.34
C SER A 4 -23.81 28.41 10.62
N ALA A 5 -23.32 29.12 11.64
CA ALA A 5 -21.90 29.10 12.01
C ALA A 5 -21.43 27.70 12.47
N LEU A 6 -22.28 26.96 13.20
CA LEU A 6 -21.95 25.62 13.67
C LEU A 6 -21.82 24.61 12.51
N PHE A 7 -22.69 24.73 11.51
CA PHE A 7 -22.66 23.88 10.32
C PHE A 7 -21.39 24.12 9.48
N PHE A 8 -21.01 25.38 9.28
CA PHE A 8 -19.76 25.72 8.60
C PHE A 8 -18.53 25.24 9.39
N ALA A 9 -18.53 25.38 10.71
CA ALA A 9 -17.46 24.86 11.56
C ALA A 9 -17.30 23.32 11.45
N LEU A 10 -18.41 22.59 11.37
CA LEU A 10 -18.40 21.14 11.18
C LEU A 10 -17.85 20.74 9.80
N LEU A 11 -18.24 21.48 8.74
CA LEU A 11 -17.74 21.27 7.38
C LEU A 11 -16.22 21.49 7.28
N LEU A 12 -15.71 22.52 7.98
CA LEU A 12 -14.28 22.85 8.03
C LEU A 12 -13.44 21.75 8.72
N THR A 13 -13.99 21.07 9.73
CA THR A 13 -13.27 19.95 10.39
C THR A 13 -13.24 18.67 9.55
N SER A 14 -14.21 18.48 8.64
CA SER A 14 -14.23 17.34 7.72
C SER A 14 -13.26 17.50 6.54
N ALA A 15 -12.74 18.71 6.30
CA ALA A 15 -11.83 19.01 5.20
C ALA A 15 -10.35 18.78 5.53
N CYS A 16 -10.04 18.27 6.73
CA CYS A 16 -8.72 17.72 7.04
C CYS A 16 -8.52 16.39 6.30
N VAL A 17 -8.40 16.48 4.98
CA VAL A 17 -7.86 15.41 4.14
C VAL A 17 -6.45 15.17 4.65
N HIS A 18 -6.25 14.04 5.32
CA HIS A 18 -4.92 13.62 5.73
C HIS A 18 -4.15 13.39 4.44
N ALA A 19 -3.09 14.17 4.23
CA ALA A 19 -2.10 13.81 3.24
C ALA A 19 -1.50 12.49 3.74
N GLU A 20 -1.92 11.36 3.17
CA GLU A 20 -1.37 10.08 3.55
C GLU A 20 0.11 10.09 3.22
N GLN A 21 0.93 10.05 4.27
CA GLN A 21 2.36 9.98 4.13
C GLN A 21 2.70 8.65 3.48
N ILE A 22 3.35 8.69 2.32
CA ILE A 22 3.91 7.49 1.69
C ILE A 22 4.86 6.86 2.70
N THR A 23 4.44 5.73 3.26
CA THR A 23 5.22 4.99 4.24
C THR A 23 5.92 3.86 3.51
N PRO A 24 7.27 3.86 3.44
CA PRO A 24 8.00 2.78 2.80
C PRO A 24 7.70 1.45 3.48
N VAL A 25 7.43 0.41 2.68
CA VAL A 25 7.26 -0.95 3.17
C VAL A 25 8.60 -1.68 3.04
N ALA A 26 9.17 -2.09 4.17
CA ALA A 26 10.36 -2.92 4.17
C ALA A 26 9.98 -4.35 3.77
N LEU A 27 10.57 -4.84 2.67
CA LEU A 27 10.44 -6.23 2.23
C LEU A 27 11.60 -7.06 2.79
N LYS A 28 11.31 -8.29 3.20
CA LYS A 28 12.35 -9.30 3.45
C LYS A 28 12.76 -9.97 2.15
N ASP A 29 13.94 -10.58 2.14
CA ASP A 29 14.34 -11.47 1.05
C ASP A 29 13.37 -12.66 0.93
N GLY A 30 13.05 -13.03 -0.30
CA GLY A 30 12.08 -14.08 -0.62
C GLY A 30 10.61 -13.63 -0.49
N PRO A 31 9.72 -14.47 0.04
CA PRO A 31 8.27 -14.26 -0.02
C PRO A 31 7.74 -13.29 1.03
N ASN A 32 7.01 -12.26 0.58
CA ASN A 32 6.31 -11.27 1.38
C ASN A 32 4.81 -11.36 1.07
N THR A 33 3.97 -11.12 2.07
CA THR A 33 2.50 -11.14 1.94
C THR A 33 1.93 -9.77 2.27
N LEU A 34 1.28 -9.15 1.29
CA LEU A 34 0.67 -7.81 1.39
C LEU A 34 -0.64 -7.84 0.60
N ASP A 35 -1.69 -7.20 1.10
CA ASP A 35 -2.91 -6.97 0.31
C ASP A 35 -2.71 -5.69 -0.52
N LEU A 36 -2.25 -5.83 -1.77
CA LEU A 36 -1.87 -4.67 -2.60
C LEU A 36 -3.08 -4.02 -3.26
N ASN A 37 -4.10 -4.81 -3.62
CA ASN A 37 -5.31 -4.34 -4.29
C ASN A 37 -6.46 -4.03 -3.31
N GLN A 38 -6.24 -4.24 -2.00
CA GLN A 38 -7.17 -3.92 -0.91
C GLN A 38 -8.50 -4.70 -1.00
N ASP A 39 -8.45 -5.96 -1.45
CA ASP A 39 -9.62 -6.83 -1.55
C ASP A 39 -9.83 -7.74 -0.30
N GLY A 40 -8.94 -7.61 0.69
CA GLY A 40 -8.94 -8.40 1.91
C GLY A 40 -8.26 -9.76 1.77
N ILE A 41 -7.64 -10.06 0.62
CA ILE A 41 -6.88 -11.27 0.37
C ILE A 41 -5.39 -10.89 0.24
N ALA A 42 -4.52 -11.65 0.90
CA ALA A 42 -3.09 -11.38 0.82
C ALA A 42 -2.52 -11.80 -0.53
N ASP A 43 -1.83 -10.88 -1.21
CA ASP A 43 -1.03 -11.12 -2.40
C ASP A 43 0.37 -11.65 -2.04
N LEU A 44 1.06 -12.24 -3.02
CA LEU A 44 2.43 -12.72 -2.87
C LEU A 44 3.41 -11.82 -3.63
N LEU A 45 4.42 -11.33 -2.92
CA LEU A 45 5.55 -10.62 -3.49
C LEU A 45 6.84 -11.43 -3.26
N LEU A 46 7.61 -11.71 -4.31
CA LEU A 46 8.93 -12.33 -4.21
C LEU A 46 10.01 -11.28 -4.44
N SER A 47 10.73 -10.93 -3.37
CA SER A 47 11.94 -10.10 -3.43
C SER A 47 13.15 -11.01 -3.61
N ALA A 48 13.94 -10.79 -4.66
CA ALA A 48 15.10 -11.63 -4.94
C ALA A 48 16.18 -10.84 -5.69
N THR A 49 17.38 -11.38 -5.79
CA THR A 49 18.45 -10.83 -6.63
C THR A 49 18.57 -11.64 -7.92
N TYR A 50 18.70 -10.96 -9.07
CA TYR A 50 19.13 -11.62 -10.31
C TYR A 50 20.64 -11.77 -10.28
N ASP A 51 21.09 -12.98 -9.95
CA ASP A 51 22.51 -13.30 -9.91
C ASP A 51 23.03 -13.67 -11.31
N ASN A 52 23.81 -12.76 -11.88
CA ASN A 52 24.54 -12.94 -13.13
C ASN A 52 26.06 -12.83 -12.94
N ASN A 53 26.57 -13.19 -11.75
CA ASN A 53 27.99 -13.12 -11.38
C ASN A 53 28.60 -11.71 -11.45
N THR A 54 27.83 -10.68 -11.11
CA THR A 54 28.32 -9.31 -10.97
C THR A 54 28.54 -8.96 -9.50
N SER A 55 29.41 -7.99 -9.20
CA SER A 55 29.66 -7.56 -7.81
C SER A 55 28.46 -6.86 -7.17
N HIS A 56 27.47 -6.44 -7.96
CA HIS A 56 26.27 -5.73 -7.52
C HIS A 56 25.05 -6.28 -8.29
N PRO A 57 24.54 -7.47 -7.92
CA PRO A 57 23.39 -8.05 -8.59
C PRO A 57 22.15 -7.16 -8.41
N SER A 58 21.29 -7.12 -9.43
CA SER A 58 20.07 -6.32 -9.41
C SER A 58 19.03 -6.92 -8.48
N SER A 59 18.43 -6.10 -7.61
CA SER A 59 17.21 -6.46 -6.90
C SER A 59 16.04 -6.57 -7.87
N THR A 60 15.20 -7.58 -7.67
CA THR A 60 14.01 -7.89 -8.47
C THR A 60 12.82 -8.07 -7.53
N LEU A 61 11.64 -7.66 -8.00
CA LEU A 61 10.39 -7.86 -7.30
C LEU A 61 9.40 -8.49 -8.27
N THR A 62 8.95 -9.71 -7.97
CA THR A 62 7.88 -10.37 -8.72
C THR A 62 6.61 -10.33 -7.90
N ILE A 63 5.49 -9.93 -8.51
CA ILE A 63 4.21 -9.74 -7.80
C ILE A 63 3.17 -10.69 -8.40
N TYR A 64 2.49 -11.43 -7.54
CA TYR A 64 1.34 -12.27 -7.87
C TYR A 64 0.13 -11.76 -7.10
N ILE A 65 -0.83 -11.17 -7.82
CA ILE A 65 -2.09 -10.72 -7.24
C ILE A 65 -3.04 -11.91 -7.10
N GLN A 66 -3.50 -12.16 -5.89
CA GLN A 66 -4.44 -13.22 -5.60
C GLN A 66 -5.82 -12.79 -6.10
N LYS A 67 -6.45 -13.63 -6.92
CA LYS A 67 -7.80 -13.35 -7.41
C LYS A 67 -8.84 -13.79 -6.38
N ASP A 68 -9.79 -12.91 -6.04
CA ASP A 68 -10.98 -13.35 -5.32
C ASP A 68 -11.79 -14.33 -6.18
N THR A 69 -12.06 -15.50 -5.60
CA THR A 69 -12.81 -16.59 -6.22
C THR A 69 -14.25 -16.70 -5.70
N ARG A 70 -14.65 -15.84 -4.75
CA ARG A 70 -16.00 -15.82 -4.13
C ARG A 70 -17.06 -15.07 -4.97
N GLY A 71 -16.91 -15.08 -6.29
CA GLY A 71 -17.87 -14.49 -7.23
C GLY A 71 -19.16 -15.30 -7.38
#